data_AF-F2LTS8-F1
#
_entry.id   AF-F2LTS8-F1
#
_cell.length_a   1.000
_cell.length_b   1.000
_cell.length_c   1.000
_cell.angle_alpha   90.00
_cell.angle_beta   90.00
_cell.angle_gamma   90.00
#
_symmetry.space_group_name_H-M   'P 1'
#
loop_
_entity.id
_entity.type
_entity.pdbx_description
1 polymer ?
#
loop_
_entity_poly.entity_id
_entity_poly.type
_entity_poly.pdbx_seq_one_letter_code
_entity_poly.pdbx_strand_id
1 'polypeptide(L)'
;MNSEFWILQVIFDVGLVGYILLSRYYERKERDGLLKLIESLKNLVEKQKELLNIANLRITDHQDRLNRILDDIRKKNTLLTELLSTIKNKTYEEDVKFKIIRLKHEGKNIDEIAKQLNMSKGEVELIIKLYEGVD
;
A
#
# COMPACT_ATOMS: atom_id res chain seq x y z
N MET A 1 -82.15 13.79 45.67
CA MET A 1 -80.77 14.32 45.62
C MET A 1 -79.67 13.25 45.77
N ASN A 2 -79.90 12.07 46.38
CA ASN A 2 -78.80 11.09 46.57
C ASN A 2 -78.53 10.18 45.35
N SER A 3 -79.55 9.83 44.56
CA SER A 3 -79.38 8.86 43.45
C SER A 3 -78.52 9.41 42.30
N GLU A 4 -78.63 10.70 42.00
CA GLU A 4 -77.87 11.35 40.92
C GLU A 4 -76.37 11.43 41.25
N PHE A 5 -76.04 11.66 42.53
CA PHE A 5 -74.65 11.67 43.01
C PHE A 5 -74.00 10.29 42.87
N TRP A 6 -74.69 9.21 43.26
CA TRP A 6 -74.19 7.84 43.10
C TRP A 6 -73.97 7.45 41.63
N ILE A 7 -74.86 7.87 40.73
CA ILE A 7 -74.72 7.61 39.29
C ILE A 7 -73.51 8.36 38.72
N LEU A 8 -73.34 9.63 39.08
CA LEU A 8 -72.18 10.43 38.67
C LEU A 8 -70.85 9.84 39.18
N GLN A 9 -70.83 9.35 40.42
CA GLN A 9 -69.64 8.73 41.01
C GLN A 9 -69.26 7.44 40.29
N VAL A 10 -70.24 6.58 39.96
CA VAL A 10 -69.98 5.35 39.18
C VAL A 10 -69.42 5.66 37.78
N ILE A 11 -69.95 6.68 37.10
CA ILE A 11 -69.44 7.09 35.79
C ILE A 11 -68.01 7.62 35.89
N PHE A 12 -67.71 8.41 36.93
CA PHE A 12 -66.36 8.92 37.18
C PHE A 12 -65.37 7.78 37.45
N ASP A 13 -65.73 6.81 38.30
CA ASP A 13 -64.87 5.67 38.64
C ASP A 13 -64.58 4.80 37.42
N VAL A 14 -65.59 4.53 36.58
CA VAL A 14 -65.41 3.80 35.31
C VAL A 14 -64.51 4.58 34.35
N GLY A 15 -64.70 5.91 34.26
CA GLY A 15 -63.84 6.79 33.46
C GLY A 15 -62.39 6.79 33.93
N LEU A 16 -62.17 6.84 35.24
CA LEU A 16 -60.84 6.82 35.86
C LEU A 16 -60.14 5.50 35.59
N VAL A 17 -60.83 4.37 35.81
CA VAL A 17 -60.28 3.03 35.54
C VAL A 17 -59.96 2.86 34.06
N GLY A 18 -60.86 3.30 33.17
CA GLY A 18 -60.64 3.28 31.73
C GLY A 18 -59.40 4.09 31.33
N TYR A 19 -59.25 5.29 31.88
CA TYR A 19 -58.09 6.16 31.64
C TYR A 19 -56.79 5.52 32.12
N ILE A 20 -56.77 4.93 33.34
CA ILE A 20 -55.59 4.25 33.90
C ILE A 20 -55.18 3.04 33.05
N LEU A 21 -56.14 2.26 32.55
CA LEU A 21 -55.86 1.13 31.68
C LEU A 21 -55.28 1.58 30.34
N LEU A 22 -55.84 2.65 29.75
CA LEU A 22 -55.37 3.21 28.49
C LEU A 22 -53.94 3.77 28.64
N SER A 23 -53.67 4.54 29.69
CA SER A 23 -52.34 5.12 29.94
C SER A 23 -51.28 4.04 30.12
N ARG A 24 -51.58 3.00 30.93
CA ARG A 24 -50.68 1.85 31.09
C ARG A 24 -50.44 1.10 29.79
N TYR A 25 -51.44 0.99 28.92
CA TYR A 25 -51.29 0.35 27.61
C TYR A 25 -50.31 1.13 26.71
N TYR A 26 -50.46 2.45 26.63
CA TYR A 26 -49.56 3.31 25.84
C TYR A 26 -48.13 3.30 26.39
N GLU A 27 -47.95 3.42 27.71
CA GLU A 27 -46.62 3.35 28.35
C GLU A 27 -45.91 2.02 28.06
N ARG A 28 -46.65 0.90 28.10
CA ARG A 28 -46.07 -0.43 27.83
C ARG A 28 -45.63 -0.56 26.37
N LYS A 29 -46.46 -0.07 25.44
CA LYS A 29 -46.16 -0.09 24.01
C LYS A 29 -44.96 0.78 23.66
N GLU A 30 -44.83 1.96 24.27
CA GLU A 30 -43.67 2.83 24.10
C GLU A 30 -42.39 2.19 24.63
N ARG A 31 -42.43 1.57 25.82
CA ARG A 31 -41.29 0.84 26.38
C ARG A 31 -40.83 -0.29 25.47
N ASP A 32 -41.76 -1.08 24.92
CA ASP A 32 -41.41 -2.16 23.99
C ASP A 32 -40.80 -1.63 22.70
N GLY A 33 -41.29 -0.49 22.19
CA GLY A 33 -40.71 0.19 21.03
C GLY A 33 -39.29 0.68 21.30
N LEU A 34 -39.06 1.31 22.46
CA LEU A 34 -37.73 1.77 22.90
C LEU A 34 -36.76 0.60 23.09
N LEU A 35 -37.21 -0.51 23.67
CA LEU A 35 -36.39 -1.71 23.84
C LEU A 35 -35.93 -2.28 22.49
N LYS A 36 -36.83 -2.37 21.52
CA LYS A 36 -36.49 -2.82 20.15
C LYS A 36 -35.49 -1.88 19.47
N LEU A 37 -35.64 -0.57 19.66
CA LEU A 37 -34.69 0.42 19.13
C LEU A 37 -33.32 0.28 19.78
N ILE A 38 -33.26 0.09 21.10
CA ILE A 38 -32.02 -0.16 21.84
C ILE A 38 -31.35 -1.44 21.34
N GLU A 39 -32.11 -2.51 21.15
CA GLU A 39 -31.61 -3.78 20.64
C GLU A 39 -31.08 -3.66 19.20
N SER A 40 -31.82 -2.96 18.33
CA SER A 40 -31.38 -2.65 16.97
C SER A 40 -30.11 -1.80 16.95
N LEU A 41 -30.02 -0.78 17.81
CA LEU A 41 -28.82 0.05 17.96
C LEU A 41 -27.63 -0.78 18.44
N LYS A 42 -27.83 -1.64 19.44
CA LYS A 42 -26.80 -2.55 19.94
C LYS A 42 -26.30 -3.48 18.83
N ASN A 43 -27.21 -4.08 18.07
CA ASN A 43 -26.87 -4.95 16.94
C ASN A 43 -26.12 -4.19 15.83
N LEU A 44 -26.50 -2.94 15.54
CA LEU A 44 -25.78 -2.10 14.58
C LEU A 44 -24.36 -1.81 15.05
N VAL A 45 -24.19 -1.44 16.32
CA VAL A 45 -22.87 -1.15 16.91
C VAL A 45 -21.99 -2.39 16.88
N GLU A 46 -22.56 -3.56 17.19
CA GLU A 46 -21.83 -4.83 17.16
C GLU A 46 -21.39 -5.19 15.74
N LYS A 47 -22.26 -5.04 14.74
CA LYS A 47 -21.90 -5.19 13.32
C LYS A 47 -20.82 -4.20 12.87
N GLN A 48 -20.90 -2.93 13.27
CA GLN A 48 -19.87 -1.95 12.94
C GLN A 48 -18.51 -2.33 13.55
N LYS A 49 -18.50 -2.87 14.77
CA LYS A 49 -17.29 -3.33 15.45
C LYS A 49 -16.66 -4.54 14.72
N GLU A 50 -17.47 -5.49 14.27
CA GLU A 50 -16.99 -6.61 13.46
C GLU A 50 -16.39 -6.15 12.13
N LEU A 51 -17.06 -5.23 11.43
CA LEU A 51 -16.55 -4.65 10.19
C LEU A 51 -15.20 -3.93 10.40
N LEU A 52 -15.06 -3.19 11.50
CA LEU A 52 -13.80 -2.56 11.88
C LEU A 52 -12.69 -3.59 12.11
N ASN A 53 -12.98 -4.69 12.80
CA ASN A 53 -12.01 -5.77 13.01
C ASN A 53 -11.57 -6.41 11.69
N ILE A 54 -12.52 -6.69 10.78
CA ILE A 54 -12.21 -7.23 9.45
C ILE A 54 -11.37 -6.25 8.64
N ALA A 55 -11.70 -4.96 8.68
CA ALA A 55 -10.94 -3.91 8.00
C ALA A 55 -9.52 -3.82 8.56
N ASN A 56 -9.35 -3.85 9.88
CA ASN A 56 -8.03 -3.83 10.52
C ASN A 56 -7.18 -5.04 10.12
N LEU A 57 -7.74 -6.25 10.15
CA LEU A 57 -7.04 -7.46 9.69
C LEU A 57 -6.59 -7.34 8.23
N ARG A 58 -7.46 -6.80 7.36
CA ARG A 58 -7.13 -6.59 5.95
C ARG A 58 -6.04 -5.53 5.77
N ILE A 59 -6.06 -4.46 6.55
CA ILE A 59 -5.01 -3.43 6.55
C ILE A 59 -3.67 -4.04 6.95
N THR A 60 -3.65 -4.89 7.98
CA THR A 60 -2.43 -5.59 8.42
C THR A 60 -1.89 -6.52 7.32
N ASP A 61 -2.74 -7.34 6.69
CA ASP A 61 -2.29 -8.20 5.57
C ASP A 61 -1.74 -7.37 4.40
N HIS A 62 -2.36 -6.23 4.09
CA HIS A 62 -1.85 -5.31 3.08
C HIS A 62 -0.51 -4.68 3.47
N GLN A 63 -0.32 -4.29 4.73
CA GLN A 63 0.97 -3.79 5.22
C GLN A 63 2.07 -4.86 5.10
N ASP A 64 1.78 -6.11 5.45
CA ASP A 64 2.74 -7.21 5.33
C ASP A 64 3.14 -7.48 3.88
N ARG A 65 2.17 -7.47 2.95
CA ARG A 65 2.45 -7.59 1.52
C ARG A 65 3.31 -6.44 0.99
N LEU A 66 3.02 -5.21 1.39
CA LEU A 66 3.81 -4.05 1.00
C LEU A 66 5.24 -4.13 1.52
N ASN A 67 5.43 -4.60 2.75
CA ASN A 67 6.77 -4.82 3.31
C ASN A 67 7.57 -5.85 2.52
N ARG A 68 6.94 -6.97 2.11
CA ARG A 68 7.60 -7.97 1.24
C ARG A 68 7.98 -7.38 -0.12
N ILE A 69 7.08 -6.61 -0.74
CA ILE A 69 7.35 -5.94 -2.02
C ILE A 69 8.50 -4.94 -1.87
N LEU A 70 8.53 -4.17 -0.77
CA LEU A 70 9.61 -3.23 -0.48
C LEU A 70 10.96 -3.94 -0.36
N ASP A 71 11.00 -5.08 0.33
CA ASP A 71 12.21 -5.88 0.48
C ASP A 71 12.67 -6.47 -0.86
N ASP A 72 11.75 -6.95 -1.70
CA ASP A 72 12.07 -7.41 -3.06
C ASP A 72 12.62 -6.28 -3.94
N ILE A 73 12.05 -5.08 -3.85
CA ILE A 73 12.54 -3.89 -4.56
C ILE A 73 13.95 -3.53 -4.07
N ARG A 74 14.20 -3.55 -2.76
CA ARG A 74 15.52 -3.29 -2.19
C ARG A 74 16.56 -4.29 -2.71
N LYS A 75 16.25 -5.60 -2.68
CA LYS A 75 17.14 -6.63 -3.22
C LYS A 75 17.42 -6.40 -4.70
N LYS A 76 16.40 -6.11 -5.50
CA LYS A 76 16.57 -5.81 -6.95
C LYS A 76 17.43 -4.58 -7.17
N ASN A 77 17.27 -3.52 -6.38
CA ASN A 77 18.11 -2.33 -6.45
C ASN A 77 19.57 -2.63 -6.09
N THR A 78 19.82 -3.45 -5.08
CA THR A 78 21.17 -3.90 -4.74
C THR A 78 21.80 -4.68 -5.89
N LEU A 79 21.08 -5.66 -6.45
CA LEU A 79 21.54 -6.42 -7.61
C LEU A 79 21.80 -5.54 -8.84
N LEU A 80 20.91 -4.59 -9.13
CA LEU A 80 21.11 -3.64 -10.23
C LEU A 80 22.36 -2.78 -9.99
N THR A 81 22.60 -2.37 -8.74
CA THR A 81 23.80 -1.60 -8.37
C THR A 81 25.06 -2.44 -8.56
N GLU A 82 25.03 -3.71 -8.18
CA GLU A 82 26.13 -4.67 -8.39
C GLU A 82 26.35 -4.99 -9.88
N LEU A 83 25.28 -5.13 -10.66
CA LEU A 83 25.38 -5.34 -12.10
C LEU A 83 25.95 -4.10 -12.78
N LEU A 84 25.50 -2.90 -12.40
CA LEU A 84 26.05 -1.65 -12.92
C LEU A 84 27.52 -1.49 -12.55
N SER A 85 27.93 -1.84 -11.32
CA SER A 85 29.34 -1.80 -10.93
C SER A 85 30.16 -2.84 -11.70
N THR A 86 29.62 -4.05 -11.91
CA THR A 86 30.27 -5.11 -12.69
C THR A 86 30.41 -4.72 -14.16
N ILE A 87 29.36 -4.16 -14.77
CA ILE A 87 29.39 -3.63 -16.14
C ILE A 87 30.40 -2.49 -16.21
N LYS A 88 30.34 -1.52 -15.30
CA LYS A 88 31.32 -0.43 -15.26
C LYS A 88 32.75 -0.96 -15.17
N ASN A 89 33.01 -1.93 -14.30
CA ASN A 89 34.34 -2.51 -14.15
C ASN A 89 34.77 -3.25 -15.42
N LYS A 90 33.91 -4.08 -16.03
CA LYS A 90 34.20 -4.74 -17.31
C LYS A 90 34.42 -3.75 -18.44
N THR A 91 33.55 -2.76 -18.60
CA THR A 91 33.67 -1.74 -19.65
C THR A 91 34.92 -0.87 -19.47
N TYR A 92 35.37 -0.62 -18.23
CA TYR A 92 36.61 0.12 -17.97
C TYR A 92 37.88 -0.75 -18.06
N GLU A 93 37.79 -2.04 -17.75
CA GLU A 93 38.92 -2.97 -17.87
C GLU A 93 39.14 -3.44 -19.32
N GLU A 94 38.12 -3.50 -20.18
CA GLU A 94 38.27 -4.23 -21.44
C GLU A 94 38.79 -3.47 -22.64
N ASP A 95 38.61 -2.17 -22.80
CA ASP A 95 39.00 -1.60 -24.08
C ASP A 95 40.38 -0.94 -24.04
N VAL A 96 41.38 -1.80 -23.86
CA VAL A 96 42.74 -1.62 -24.43
C VAL A 96 42.62 -1.05 -25.86
N LYS A 97 41.61 -1.48 -26.62
CA LYS A 97 41.24 -0.92 -27.93
C LYS A 97 40.85 0.56 -27.87
N PHE A 98 39.91 0.97 -27.00
CA PHE A 98 39.59 2.40 -26.82
C PHE A 98 40.80 3.21 -26.36
N LYS A 99 41.66 2.62 -25.53
CA LYS A 99 42.90 3.27 -25.09
C LYS A 99 43.89 3.45 -26.25
N ILE A 100 44.03 2.44 -27.12
CA ILE A 100 44.84 2.52 -28.35
C ILE A 100 44.29 3.61 -29.28
N ILE A 101 42.98 3.59 -29.57
CA ILE A 101 42.32 4.58 -30.44
C ILE A 101 42.45 5.99 -29.86
N ARG A 102 42.21 6.17 -28.57
CA ARG A 102 42.39 7.47 -27.90
C ARG A 102 43.84 7.97 -28.01
N LEU A 103 44.84 7.14 -27.74
CA LEU A 103 46.25 7.55 -27.83
C LEU A 103 46.66 7.87 -29.28
N LYS A 104 46.08 7.18 -30.27
CA LYS A 104 46.27 7.48 -31.69
C LYS A 104 45.66 8.85 -32.07
N HIS A 105 44.45 9.15 -31.62
CA HIS A 105 43.81 10.47 -31.78
C HIS A 105 44.56 11.59 -31.06
N GLU A 106 45.22 11.30 -29.93
CA GLU A 106 46.11 12.23 -29.22
C GLU A 106 47.46 12.47 -29.97
N GLY A 107 47.68 11.84 -31.12
CA GLY A 107 48.84 12.05 -31.99
C GLY A 107 50.06 11.19 -31.65
N LYS A 108 49.92 10.19 -30.77
CA LYS A 108 51.03 9.30 -30.42
C LYS A 108 51.37 8.34 -31.56
N ASN A 109 52.66 8.01 -31.68
CA ASN A 109 53.10 7.05 -32.66
C ASN A 109 52.79 5.60 -32.18
N ILE A 110 52.58 4.67 -33.13
CA ILE A 110 52.30 3.24 -32.88
C ILE A 110 53.35 2.64 -31.93
N ASP A 111 54.62 3.02 -32.09
CA ASP A 111 55.73 2.61 -31.23
C ASP A 111 55.59 3.05 -29.78
N GLU A 112 55.06 4.25 -29.56
CA GLU A 112 54.87 4.83 -28.23
C GLU A 112 53.67 4.20 -27.54
N ILE A 113 52.60 3.95 -28.30
CA ILE A 113 51.40 3.25 -27.84
C ILE A 113 51.75 1.81 -27.45
N ALA A 114 52.51 1.11 -28.30
CA ALA A 114 53.01 -0.24 -28.06
C ALA A 114 53.85 -0.33 -26.79
N LYS A 115 54.79 0.60 -26.59
CA LYS A 115 55.60 0.69 -25.36
C LYS A 115 54.74 1.02 -24.12
N GLN A 116 53.79 1.94 -24.25
CA GLN A 116 52.96 2.38 -23.13
C GLN A 116 51.96 1.31 -22.67
N LEU A 117 51.51 0.46 -23.60
CA LEU A 117 50.56 -0.62 -23.32
C LEU A 117 51.23 -2.00 -23.19
N ASN A 118 52.55 -2.07 -23.32
CA ASN A 118 53.33 -3.31 -23.33
C ASN A 118 52.79 -4.34 -24.33
N MET A 119 52.47 -3.87 -25.54
CA MET A 119 51.94 -4.66 -26.66
C MET A 119 52.92 -4.64 -27.84
N SER A 120 52.80 -5.60 -28.76
CA SER A 120 53.59 -5.56 -30.00
C SER A 120 53.08 -4.48 -30.95
N LYS A 121 53.97 -3.92 -31.77
CA LYS A 121 53.60 -2.90 -32.77
C LYS A 121 52.52 -3.40 -33.73
N GLY A 122 52.63 -4.67 -34.16
CA GLY A 122 51.69 -5.29 -35.09
C GLY A 122 50.29 -5.44 -34.50
N GLU A 123 50.16 -5.73 -33.21
CA GLU A 123 48.86 -5.80 -32.52
C GLU A 123 48.20 -4.41 -32.45
N VAL A 124 48.97 -3.36 -32.13
CA VAL A 124 48.46 -1.98 -32.10
C VAL A 124 48.02 -1.53 -33.50
N GLU A 125 48.82 -1.82 -34.52
CA GLU A 125 48.51 -1.48 -35.91
C GLU A 125 47.27 -2.21 -36.42
N LEU A 126 47.11 -3.49 -36.09
CA LEU A 126 45.93 -4.28 -36.42
C LEU A 126 44.67 -3.70 -35.79
N ILE A 127 44.73 -3.32 -34.52
CA ILE A 127 43.58 -2.74 -33.79
C ILE A 127 43.18 -1.40 -34.40
N ILE A 128 44.14 -0.53 -34.74
CA ILE A 128 43.87 0.75 -35.40
C ILE A 128 43.19 0.52 -36.76
N LYS A 129 43.74 -0.37 -37.60
CA LYS A 129 43.18 -0.68 -38.93
C LYS A 129 41.77 -1.26 -38.87
N LEU A 130 41.48 -2.09 -37.85
CA LEU A 130 40.15 -2.69 -37.68
C LEU A 130 39.08 -1.67 -37.24
N TYR A 131 39.47 -0.57 -36.57
CA TYR A 131 38.54 0.40 -35.99
C TYR A 131 38.42 1.71 -36.77
N GLU A 132 39.50 2.19 -37.41
CA GLU A 132 39.45 3.41 -38.24
C GLU A 132 38.86 3.14 -39.63
N GLY A 133 38.65 1.86 -40.00
CA GLY A 133 38.15 1.48 -41.32
C GLY A 133 39.24 1.63 -42.38
N VAL A 134 39.27 0.69 -43.32
CA VAL A 134 40.16 0.78 -44.48
C VAL A 134 39.60 1.84 -45.42
N ASP A 135 40.24 3.00 -45.49
CA ASP A 135 40.33 3.80 -46.72
C ASP A 135 41.61 3.42 -47.48
#